data_AF-A0A5D6W0L7-F1
#
_entry.id   AF-A0A5D6W0L7-F1
#
_cell.length_a   1.000
_cell.length_b   1.000
_cell.length_c   1.000
_cell.angle_alpha   90.00
_cell.angle_beta   90.00
_cell.angle_gamma   90.00
#
_symmetry.space_group_name_H-M   'P 1'
#
loop_
_entity.id
_entity.type
_entity.pdbx_description
1 polymer ?
#
loop_
_entity_poly.entity_id
_entity_poly.type
_entity_poly.pdbx_seq_one_letter_code
_entity_poly.pdbx_strand_id
1 'polypeptide(L)'
;MKKITVIFSACILLLLMATCIAGPFPKHLNGDSDIIQLQQNTYIRKSSVNVIKYAPPEYTISIEVLVGDFDGNITSKYTSKFFYEYDNKNMYYRETGEWIYIHPTSFEAVNTEMRSIGEMAFYLAYGIRFFNCLDDEVYSR
;
A
#
# COMPACT_ATOMS: atom_id res chain seq x y z
N MET A 1 22.48 -46.68 -14.30
CA MET A 1 22.28 -45.73 -13.17
C MET A 1 22.73 -44.30 -13.49
N LYS A 2 23.91 -44.09 -14.12
CA LYS A 2 24.44 -42.74 -14.45
C LYS A 2 23.49 -41.82 -15.24
N LYS A 3 22.68 -42.35 -16.16
CA LYS A 3 21.73 -41.57 -16.98
C LYS A 3 20.57 -40.97 -16.15
N ILE A 4 20.11 -41.67 -15.11
CA ILE A 4 19.04 -41.19 -14.22
C ILE A 4 19.59 -40.08 -13.31
N THR A 5 20.84 -40.22 -12.83
CA THR A 5 21.51 -39.20 -12.01
C THR A 5 21.69 -37.88 -12.78
N VAL A 6 22.05 -37.95 -14.06
CA VAL A 6 22.19 -36.75 -14.92
C VAL A 6 20.85 -36.05 -15.16
N ILE A 7 19.77 -36.80 -15.41
CA ILE A 7 18.43 -36.23 -15.59
C ILE A 7 17.93 -35.57 -14.30
N PHE A 8 18.14 -36.23 -13.15
CA PHE A 8 17.73 -35.68 -11.85
C PHE A 8 18.51 -34.40 -11.51
N SER A 9 19.83 -34.37 -11.79
CA SER A 9 20.65 -33.16 -11.61
C SER A 9 20.23 -32.03 -12.55
N ALA A 10 19.86 -32.34 -13.80
CA ALA A 10 19.35 -31.35 -14.75
C ALA A 10 17.98 -30.78 -14.33
N CYS A 11 17.09 -31.60 -13.78
CA CYS A 11 15.82 -31.14 -13.22
C CYS A 11 16.00 -30.23 -11.99
N ILE A 12 16.96 -30.53 -11.11
CA ILE A 12 17.30 -29.67 -9.96
C ILE A 12 17.86 -28.31 -10.43
N LEU A 13 18.72 -28.31 -11.46
CA LEU A 13 19.24 -27.07 -12.05
C LEU A 13 18.15 -26.21 -12.71
N LEU A 14 17.11 -26.81 -13.28
CA LEU A 14 15.96 -26.09 -13.85
C LEU A 14 15.05 -25.50 -12.76
N LEU A 15 14.90 -26.17 -11.62
CA LEU A 15 14.11 -25.67 -10.47
C LEU A 15 14.79 -24.50 -9.75
N LEU A 16 16.11 -24.37 -9.85
CA LEU A 16 16.88 -23.25 -9.29
C LEU A 16 16.78 -21.96 -10.11
N MET A 17 16.19 -22.00 -11.32
CA MET A 17 15.96 -20.82 -12.15
C MET A 17 14.61 -20.12 -11.87
N ALA A 18 13.97 -20.40 -10.73
CA ALA A 18 12.86 -19.59 -10.25
C ALA A 18 13.39 -18.18 -9.91
N THR A 19 13.50 -17.33 -10.92
CA THR A 19 13.87 -15.93 -10.75
C THR A 19 12.74 -15.25 -9.99
N CYS A 20 13.07 -14.68 -8.84
CA CYS A 20 12.18 -13.74 -8.16
C CYS A 20 12.02 -12.52 -9.07
N ILE A 21 10.89 -12.46 -9.80
CA ILE A 21 10.52 -11.27 -10.57
C ILE A 21 10.13 -10.21 -9.55
N ALA A 22 11.06 -9.31 -9.25
CA ALA A 22 10.74 -8.09 -8.52
C ALA A 22 9.77 -7.25 -9.39
N GLY A 23 8.74 -6.67 -8.76
CA GLY A 23 7.86 -5.73 -9.44
C GLY A 23 8.67 -4.57 -10.02
N PRO A 24 8.18 -3.92 -11.09
CA PRO A 24 8.95 -2.89 -11.80
C PRO A 24 9.21 -1.63 -10.97
N PHE A 25 8.46 -1.46 -9.87
CA PHE A 25 8.60 -0.34 -8.95
C PHE A 25 9.31 -0.79 -7.66
N PRO A 26 10.29 -0.02 -7.15
CA PRO A 26 10.99 -0.36 -5.92
C PRO A 26 10.06 -0.35 -4.70
N LYS A 27 10.40 -1.09 -3.64
CA LYS A 27 9.60 -1.10 -2.40
C LYS A 27 9.71 0.23 -1.62
N HIS A 28 10.85 0.91 -1.78
CA HIS A 28 11.20 2.16 -1.11
C HIS A 28 11.77 3.13 -2.14
N LEU A 29 11.30 4.38 -2.15
CA LEU A 29 11.86 5.44 -2.99
C LEU A 29 13.16 5.96 -2.36
N ASN A 30 14.20 6.17 -3.17
CA ASN A 30 15.52 6.65 -2.73
C ASN A 30 16.17 5.82 -1.58
N GLY A 31 15.74 4.58 -1.35
CA GLY A 31 16.19 3.76 -0.22
C GLY A 31 15.67 4.20 1.16
N ASP A 32 14.67 5.09 1.21
CA ASP A 32 14.06 5.57 2.45
C ASP A 32 13.00 4.58 2.97
N SER A 33 13.31 3.88 4.07
CA SER A 33 12.41 2.90 4.70
C SER A 33 11.16 3.52 5.33
N ASP A 34 11.14 4.84 5.53
CA ASP A 34 9.94 5.57 5.95
C ASP A 34 8.92 5.69 4.81
N ILE A 35 9.36 5.52 3.55
CA ILE A 35 8.51 5.51 2.37
C ILE A 35 8.19 4.07 2.00
N ILE A 36 6.93 3.68 2.08
CA ILE A 36 6.50 2.32 1.71
C ILE A 36 5.60 2.35 0.48
N GLN A 37 5.88 1.43 -0.45
CA GLN A 37 5.02 1.21 -1.61
C GLN A 37 3.70 0.57 -1.18
N LEU A 38 2.59 1.15 -1.63
CA LEU A 38 1.27 0.53 -1.52
C LEU A 38 0.93 -0.27 -2.77
N GLN A 39 0.94 0.39 -3.93
CA GLN A 39 0.55 -0.21 -5.20
C GLN A 39 1.23 0.51 -6.36
N GLN A 40 1.91 -0.23 -7.23
CA GLN A 40 2.59 0.31 -8.41
C GLN A 40 3.48 1.53 -8.06
N ASN A 41 3.14 2.71 -8.59
CA ASN A 41 3.86 3.96 -8.37
C ASN A 41 3.37 4.75 -7.15
N THR A 42 2.40 4.25 -6.38
CA THR A 42 1.85 4.95 -5.21
C THR A 42 2.50 4.48 -3.92
N TYR A 43 3.03 5.45 -3.16
CA TYR A 43 3.73 5.25 -1.90
C TYR A 43 3.15 6.17 -0.84
N ILE A 44 3.43 5.85 0.42
CA ILE A 44 3.12 6.72 1.55
C ILE A 44 4.35 6.92 2.42
N ARG A 45 4.41 8.07 3.09
CA ARG A 45 5.42 8.32 4.13
C ARG A 45 4.87 7.97 5.51
N LYS A 46 5.40 6.96 6.17
CA LYS A 46 4.90 6.48 7.48
C LYS A 46 4.92 7.57 8.55
N SER A 47 6.02 8.30 8.67
CA SER A 47 6.16 9.41 9.63
C SER A 47 5.22 10.60 9.38
N SER A 48 4.58 10.69 8.21
CA SER A 48 3.68 11.80 7.85
C SER A 48 2.24 11.65 8.37
N VAL A 49 1.93 10.51 8.98
CA VAL A 49 0.59 10.24 9.53
C VAL A 49 0.28 11.25 10.63
N ASN A 50 -0.82 11.96 10.45
CA ASN A 50 -1.28 12.98 11.37
C ASN A 50 -2.77 12.78 11.70
N VAL A 51 -3.06 12.53 12.97
CA VAL A 51 -4.43 12.37 13.49
C VAL A 51 -5.03 13.75 13.74
N ILE A 52 -5.94 14.17 12.86
CA ILE A 52 -6.63 15.46 12.94
C ILE A 52 -7.77 15.40 13.96
N LYS A 53 -8.51 14.29 13.98
CA LYS A 53 -9.63 14.07 14.90
C LYS A 53 -9.60 12.63 15.42
N TYR A 54 -9.63 12.50 16.73
CA TYR A 54 -9.84 11.24 17.44
C TYR A 54 -11.08 11.38 18.33
N ALA A 55 -12.24 10.95 17.84
CA ALA A 55 -13.49 10.97 18.60
C ALA A 55 -14.35 9.75 18.23
N PRO A 56 -13.98 8.55 18.73
CA PRO A 56 -14.67 7.30 18.40
C PRO A 56 -16.21 7.42 18.46
N PRO A 57 -16.95 6.91 17.44
CA PRO A 57 -16.47 6.08 16.33
C PRO A 57 -15.97 6.87 15.11
N GLU A 58 -15.79 8.18 15.21
CA GLU A 58 -15.37 9.05 14.12
C GLU A 58 -13.88 9.43 14.21
N TYR A 59 -13.19 9.35 13.07
CA TYR A 59 -11.76 9.66 12.98
C TYR A 59 -11.47 10.52 11.75
N THR A 60 -10.45 11.36 11.84
CA THR A 60 -9.89 12.05 10.66
C THR A 60 -8.38 11.99 10.71
N ILE A 61 -7.78 11.51 9.62
CA ILE A 61 -6.35 11.31 9.48
C ILE A 61 -5.90 11.98 8.18
N SER A 62 -4.71 12.59 8.18
CA SER A 62 -4.03 12.98 6.95
C SER A 62 -2.72 12.23 6.79
N ILE A 63 -2.32 11.98 5.55
CA ILE A 63 -1.06 11.31 5.22
C ILE A 63 -0.46 11.91 3.94
N GLU A 64 0.87 11.98 3.86
CA GLU A 64 1.59 12.29 2.63
C GLU A 64 1.66 11.06 1.72
N VAL A 65 1.18 11.25 0.49
CA VAL A 65 1.24 10.28 -0.60
C VAL A 65 2.29 10.75 -1.60
N LEU A 66 3.11 9.81 -2.06
CA LEU A 66 4.19 10.05 -3.01
C LEU A 66 3.94 9.21 -4.26
N VAL A 67 4.24 9.79 -5.42
CA VAL A 67 4.23 9.08 -6.70
C VAL A 67 5.67 8.88 -7.14
N GLY A 68 6.04 7.63 -7.43
CA GLY A 68 7.39 7.25 -7.86
C GLY A 68 7.50 6.89 -9.35
N ASP A 69 8.71 6.90 -9.89
CA ASP A 69 9.03 6.29 -11.18
C ASP A 69 9.69 4.91 -11.02
N PHE A 70 10.08 4.29 -12.15
CA PHE A 70 10.77 2.99 -12.17
C PHE A 70 12.20 3.05 -11.63
N ASP A 71 12.82 4.23 -11.63
CA ASP A 71 14.18 4.44 -11.13
C ASP A 71 14.19 4.70 -9.61
N GLY A 72 13.00 4.82 -8.99
CA GLY A 72 12.83 5.05 -7.56
C GLY A 72 12.89 6.51 -7.15
N ASN A 73 12.74 7.44 -8.09
CA ASN A 73 12.65 8.87 -7.82
C ASN A 73 11.20 9.25 -7.50
N ILE A 74 11.02 10.30 -6.69
CA ILE A 74 9.72 10.91 -6.42
C ILE A 74 9.39 11.86 -7.58
N THR A 75 8.27 11.62 -8.27
CA THR A 75 7.78 12.44 -9.38
C THR A 75 6.68 13.41 -8.95
N SER A 76 5.91 13.07 -7.91
CA SER A 76 4.88 13.93 -7.34
C SER A 76 4.66 13.63 -5.86
N LYS A 77 4.08 14.58 -5.14
CA LYS A 77 3.65 14.40 -3.76
C LYS A 77 2.41 15.23 -3.44
N TYR A 78 1.54 14.68 -2.61
CA TYR A 78 0.33 15.36 -2.16
C TYR A 78 -0.08 14.86 -0.77
N THR A 79 -0.90 15.64 -0.07
CA THR A 79 -1.50 15.21 1.21
C THR A 79 -2.95 14.82 0.96
N SER A 80 -3.31 13.59 1.32
CA SER A 80 -4.71 13.16 1.32
C SER A 80 -5.26 13.17 2.75
N LYS A 81 -6.54 13.52 2.90
CA LYS A 81 -7.27 13.46 4.17
C LYS A 81 -8.33 12.38 4.07
N PHE A 82 -8.45 11.58 5.12
CA PHE A 82 -9.43 10.53 5.25
C PHE A 82 -10.31 10.77 6.47
N PHE A 83 -11.62 10.57 6.29
CA PHE A 83 -12.61 10.56 7.35
C PHE A 83 -13.19 9.14 7.47
N TYR A 84 -13.36 8.68 8.70
CA TYR A 84 -13.78 7.31 8.99
C TYR A 84 -14.96 7.34 9.96
N GLU A 85 -15.99 6.57 9.64
CA GLU A 85 -17.04 6.16 10.57
C GLU A 85 -16.85 4.67 10.84
N TYR A 86 -16.22 4.33 11.96
CA TYR A 86 -15.73 2.98 12.19
C TYR A 86 -16.84 1.94 12.35
N ASP A 87 -17.91 2.29 13.06
CA ASP A 87 -19.03 1.38 13.33
C ASP A 87 -19.80 1.04 12.05
N ASN A 88 -20.03 2.04 11.19
CA ASN A 88 -20.70 1.85 9.90
C ASN A 88 -19.77 1.31 8.81
N LYS A 89 -18.46 1.25 9.08
CA LYS A 89 -17.43 0.94 8.09
C LYS A 89 -17.50 1.86 6.86
N ASN A 90 -17.72 3.15 7.08
CA ASN A 90 -17.64 4.16 6.02
C ASN A 90 -16.29 4.85 6.04
N MET A 91 -15.72 5.03 4.86
CA MET A 91 -14.49 5.78 4.66
C MET A 91 -14.68 6.79 3.54
N TYR A 92 -14.14 7.98 3.74
CA TYR A 92 -14.21 9.07 2.79
C TYR A 92 -12.83 9.68 2.62
N TYR A 93 -12.53 10.20 1.45
CA TYR A 93 -11.31 10.98 1.22
C TYR A 93 -11.66 12.38 0.72
N ARG A 94 -10.69 13.30 0.87
CA ARG A 94 -10.71 14.59 0.19
C ARG A 94 -9.28 15.06 -0.08
N GLU A 95 -9.06 15.57 -1.28
CA GLU A 95 -7.88 16.37 -1.61
C GLU A 95 -8.20 17.85 -1.42
N THR A 96 -9.32 18.31 -2.00
CA THR A 96 -9.89 19.65 -1.84
C THR A 96 -11.42 19.57 -1.81
N GLY A 97 -12.08 20.52 -1.13
CA GLY A 97 -13.54 20.61 -1.13
C GLY A 97 -14.25 19.52 -0.31
N GLU A 98 -15.22 18.87 -0.95
CA GLU A 98 -16.17 17.93 -0.33
C GLU A 98 -15.55 16.56 -0.06
N TRP A 99 -16.17 15.81 0.86
CA TRP A 99 -15.80 14.43 1.16
C TRP A 99 -16.37 13.49 0.10
N ILE A 100 -15.51 12.65 -0.46
CA ILE A 100 -15.87 11.64 -1.46
C ILE A 100 -15.90 10.28 -0.77
N TYR A 101 -17.02 9.58 -0.87
CA TYR A 101 -17.17 8.24 -0.30
C TYR A 101 -16.30 7.22 -1.04
N ILE A 102 -15.63 6.35 -0.28
CA ILE A 102 -14.87 5.21 -0.80
C ILE A 102 -15.74 3.97 -0.65
N HIS A 103 -16.17 3.43 -1.79
CA HIS A 103 -16.95 2.21 -1.82
C HIS A 103 -16.04 1.00 -1.48
N PRO A 104 -16.38 0.18 -0.46
CA PRO A 104 -15.49 -0.84 0.08
C PRO A 104 -15.16 -1.95 -0.92
N THR A 105 -15.97 -2.16 -1.96
CA THR A 105 -15.80 -3.23 -2.96
C THR A 105 -15.69 -2.75 -4.40
N SER A 106 -15.64 -1.43 -4.65
CA SER A 106 -15.46 -0.94 -6.03
C SER A 106 -14.06 -1.28 -6.54
N PHE A 107 -13.99 -1.59 -7.84
CA PHE A 107 -12.75 -1.86 -8.59
C PHE A 107 -12.33 -0.67 -9.47
N GLU A 108 -13.05 0.45 -9.39
CA GLU A 108 -12.61 1.68 -10.03
C GLU A 108 -11.21 2.05 -9.52
N ALA A 109 -10.34 2.49 -10.43
CA ALA A 109 -8.93 2.73 -10.14
C ALA A 109 -8.75 3.73 -8.99
N VAL A 110 -9.40 4.88 -9.07
CA VAL A 110 -9.32 5.95 -8.05
C VAL A 110 -9.85 5.46 -6.71
N ASN A 111 -11.01 4.79 -6.70
CA ASN A 111 -11.56 4.23 -5.48
C ASN A 111 -10.63 3.19 -4.85
N THR A 112 -10.04 2.30 -5.66
CA THR A 112 -9.13 1.26 -5.19
C THR A 112 -7.86 1.86 -4.59
N GLU A 113 -7.27 2.84 -5.26
CA GLU A 113 -6.08 3.55 -4.76
C GLU A 113 -6.37 4.27 -3.44
N MET A 114 -7.43 5.07 -3.38
CA MET A 114 -7.81 5.81 -2.17
C MET A 114 -8.21 4.85 -1.03
N ARG A 115 -8.82 3.71 -1.35
CA ARG A 115 -9.11 2.66 -0.36
C ARG A 115 -7.82 2.12 0.26
N SER A 116 -6.81 1.82 -0.55
CA SER A 116 -5.50 1.32 -0.09
C SER A 116 -4.76 2.35 0.76
N ILE A 117 -4.75 3.63 0.34
CA ILE A 117 -4.10 4.71 1.09
C ILE A 117 -4.83 4.93 2.43
N GLY A 118 -6.15 5.00 2.42
CA GLY A 118 -6.97 5.21 3.61
C GLY A 118 -6.87 4.06 4.62
N GLU A 119 -6.85 2.82 4.13
CA GLU A 119 -6.62 1.62 4.95
C GLU A 119 -5.27 1.70 5.67
N MET A 120 -4.20 2.02 4.95
CA MET A 120 -2.87 2.08 5.55
C MET A 120 -2.71 3.28 6.49
N ALA A 121 -3.31 4.43 6.17
CA ALA A 121 -3.31 5.58 7.07
C ALA A 121 -3.96 5.26 8.43
N PHE A 122 -5.08 4.52 8.42
CA PHE A 122 -5.74 4.07 9.64
C PHE A 122 -4.91 3.05 10.41
N TYR A 123 -4.31 2.08 9.70
CA TYR A 123 -3.43 1.09 10.29
C TYR A 123 -2.19 1.71 10.93
N LEU A 124 -1.53 2.64 10.27
CA LEU A 124 -0.36 3.32 10.84
C LEU A 124 -0.71 4.18 12.06
N ALA A 125 -1.91 4.76 12.10
CA ALA A 125 -2.35 5.56 13.25
C ALA A 125 -2.73 4.72 14.47
N TYR A 126 -3.36 3.55 14.26
CA TYR A 126 -4.03 2.81 15.35
C TYR A 126 -3.65 1.34 15.46
N GLY A 127 -2.86 0.79 14.54
CA GLY A 127 -2.44 -0.61 14.53
C GLY A 127 -3.54 -1.61 14.19
N ILE A 128 -4.69 -1.15 13.70
CA ILE A 128 -5.86 -1.98 13.37
C ILE A 128 -6.30 -1.77 11.93
N ARG A 129 -6.85 -2.82 11.31
CA ARG A 129 -7.29 -2.83 9.91
C ARG A 129 -8.71 -2.30 9.79
N PHE A 130 -8.97 -1.36 8.89
CA PHE A 130 -10.30 -0.76 8.76
C PHE A 130 -11.23 -1.64 7.92
N PHE A 131 -10.83 -1.85 6.66
CA PHE A 131 -11.44 -2.76 5.68
C PHE A 131 -10.68 -4.07 5.53
N ASN A 132 -9.42 -4.17 5.98
CA ASN A 132 -8.57 -5.35 5.77
C ASN A 132 -8.44 -5.71 4.28
N CYS A 133 -8.11 -4.71 3.45
CA CYS A 133 -8.07 -4.83 1.99
C CYS A 133 -6.66 -4.84 1.38
N LEU A 134 -5.61 -4.87 2.20
CA LEU A 134 -4.22 -4.98 1.75
C LEU A 134 -3.66 -6.37 2.09
N ASP A 135 -2.65 -6.81 1.34
CA ASP A 135 -1.91 -8.03 1.66
C ASP A 135 -1.10 -7.86 2.95
N ASP A 136 -0.92 -8.94 3.72
CA ASP A 136 -0.17 -8.95 4.98
C ASP A 136 1.27 -8.43 4.81
N GLU A 137 1.90 -8.68 3.65
CA GLU A 137 3.23 -8.15 3.34
C GLU A 137 3.23 -6.61 3.39
N VAL A 138 2.20 -5.95 2.88
CA VAL A 138 2.14 -4.49 2.78
C VAL A 138 2.05 -3.86 4.17
N TYR A 139 1.29 -4.46 5.08
CA TYR A 139 1.22 -4.00 6.49
C TYR A 139 2.55 -4.14 7.24
N SER A 140 3.43 -5.05 6.80
CA SER A 140 4.72 -5.33 7.46
C SER A 140 5.89 -4.46 6.96
N ARG A 141 5.66 -3.55 6.00
CA ARG A 141 6.69 -2.71 5.37
C ARG A 141 7.18 -1.53 6.22
#